data_AF-A0A3D4BW01-F1
#
_entry.id   AF-A0A3D4BW01-F1
#
_cell.length_a   1.000
_cell.length_b   1.000
_cell.length_c   1.000
_cell.angle_alpha   90.00
_cell.angle_beta   90.00
_cell.angle_gamma   90.00
#
_symmetry.space_group_name_H-M   'P 1'
#
loop_
_entity.id
_entity.type
_entity.pdbx_description
1 polymer ?
#
loop_
_entity_poly.entity_id
_entity_poly.type
_entity_poly.pdbx_seq_one_letter_code
_entity_poly.pdbx_strand_id
1 'polypeptide(L)'
;MLYQAQKIEVSFNFSRLLPTHDTTQVNYDNFRATFDQVGNTVVLAAEDYDVFAPENYPHWLKLQKRLEKIEGVESVLSPINAFTLKRNDSLKKLEVVRMNPELRKPDLASLRKQFYSLPFYRGLLYSEDKATPLMLVQVKRNALYVKRIVDLIEEIKAEVAGFEEASGVKMHASGLPYIRMANTKKVSREIFLFIGLSLSVTSL
;
A
#
# COMPACT_ATOMS: atom_id res chain seq x y z
N MET A 1 -34.35 0.87 22.93
CA MET A 1 -32.88 0.65 23.00
C MET A 1 -32.41 -0.46 22.06
N LEU A 2 -32.99 -1.68 22.10
CA LEU A 2 -32.60 -2.80 21.23
C LEU A 2 -32.69 -2.50 19.71
N TYR A 3 -33.72 -1.78 19.27
CA TYR A 3 -33.90 -1.34 17.88
C TYR A 3 -32.83 -0.36 17.39
N GLN A 4 -32.30 0.49 18.29
CA GLN A 4 -31.20 1.42 17.96
C GLN A 4 -29.87 0.69 17.90
N ALA A 5 -29.68 -0.38 18.70
CA ALA A 5 -28.47 -1.19 18.70
C ALA A 5 -28.24 -1.93 17.36
N GLN A 6 -29.31 -2.26 16.63
CA GLN A 6 -29.23 -2.87 15.29
C GLN A 6 -28.69 -1.91 14.22
N LYS A 7 -28.67 -0.60 14.48
CA LYS A 7 -28.19 0.44 13.55
C LYS A 7 -26.75 0.87 13.81
N ILE A 8 -26.04 0.20 14.72
CA ILE A 8 -24.66 0.54 15.03
C ILE A 8 -23.77 0.08 13.87
N GLU A 9 -23.22 1.04 13.15
CA GLU A 9 -22.21 0.81 12.12
C GLU A 9 -20.87 1.41 12.54
N VAL A 10 -19.79 0.70 12.24
CA VAL A 10 -18.44 1.22 12.40
C VAL A 10 -18.15 2.12 11.20
N SER A 11 -18.11 3.43 11.41
CA SER A 11 -17.63 4.35 10.39
C SER A 11 -16.13 4.13 10.16
N PHE A 12 -15.76 3.82 8.92
CA PHE A 12 -14.36 3.76 8.48
C PHE A 12 -13.85 5.14 8.01
N ASN A 13 -14.71 6.16 8.01
CA ASN A 13 -14.33 7.55 7.77
C ASN A 13 -13.73 8.15 9.04
N PHE A 14 -12.58 8.80 8.89
CA PHE A 14 -12.01 9.60 9.97
C PHE A 14 -12.91 10.81 10.22
N SER A 15 -13.35 10.96 11.48
CA SER A 15 -13.98 12.20 11.91
C SER A 15 -12.96 13.33 11.80
N ARG A 16 -13.41 14.51 11.39
CA ARG A 16 -12.56 15.70 11.39
C ARG A 16 -12.12 15.97 12.83
N LEU A 17 -10.81 16.13 13.03
CA LEU A 17 -10.26 16.49 14.34
C LEU A 17 -10.46 17.97 14.66
N LEU A 18 -10.59 18.81 13.62
CA LEU A 18 -10.75 20.25 13.72
C LEU A 18 -12.12 20.70 13.17
N PRO A 19 -12.70 21.78 13.71
CA PRO A 19 -13.89 22.40 13.14
C PRO A 19 -13.69 22.83 11.69
N THR A 20 -14.77 22.88 10.91
CA THR A 20 -14.74 23.25 9.48
C THR A 20 -14.27 24.68 9.21
N HIS A 21 -14.41 25.57 10.20
CA HIS A 21 -14.01 26.97 10.10
C HIS A 21 -12.56 27.22 10.53
N ASP A 22 -11.86 26.21 11.05
CA ASP A 22 -10.45 26.35 11.43
C ASP A 22 -9.57 26.53 10.17
N THR A 23 -8.64 27.48 10.21
CA THR A 23 -7.78 27.81 9.07
C THR A 23 -6.94 26.62 8.62
N THR A 24 -6.49 25.77 9.55
CA THR A 24 -5.74 24.55 9.24
C THR A 24 -6.60 23.55 8.50
N GLN A 25 -7.87 23.40 8.90
CA GLN A 25 -8.81 22.50 8.24
C GLN A 25 -9.14 22.96 6.81
N VAL A 26 -9.32 24.27 6.60
CA VAL A 26 -9.55 24.85 5.26
C VAL A 26 -8.34 24.62 4.35
N ASN A 27 -7.13 24.88 4.84
CA ASN A 27 -5.91 24.65 4.07
C ASN A 27 -5.74 23.16 3.69
N TYR A 28 -6.05 22.26 4.61
CA TYR A 28 -6.01 20.82 4.35
C TYR A 28 -7.06 20.38 3.30
N ASP A 29 -8.29 20.90 3.40
CA ASP A 29 -9.33 20.59 2.41
C ASP A 29 -8.96 21.10 1.01
N ASN A 30 -8.33 22.29 0.90
CA ASN A 30 -7.79 22.81 -0.36
C ASN A 30 -6.66 21.93 -0.91
N PHE A 31 -5.70 21.55 -0.08
CA PHE A 31 -4.61 20.63 -0.47
C PHE A 31 -5.18 19.31 -1.02
N ARG A 32 -6.15 18.71 -0.32
CA ARG A 32 -6.80 17.47 -0.75
C ARG A 32 -7.54 17.64 -2.08
N ALA A 33 -8.14 18.80 -2.34
CA ALA A 33 -8.82 19.07 -3.60
C ALA A 33 -7.85 19.17 -4.79
N THR A 34 -6.65 19.71 -4.57
CA THR A 34 -5.64 19.88 -5.63
C THR A 34 -4.85 18.61 -5.92
N PHE A 35 -4.41 17.89 -4.89
CA PHE A 35 -3.49 16.75 -5.03
C PHE A 35 -4.19 15.38 -5.00
N ASP A 36 -5.50 15.38 -4.78
CA ASP A 36 -6.31 14.19 -4.52
C ASP A 36 -5.76 13.33 -3.36
N GLN A 37 -6.46 12.24 -3.02
CA GLN A 37 -6.27 11.54 -1.75
C GLN A 37 -4.97 10.71 -1.67
N VAL A 38 -3.91 11.30 -1.09
CA VAL A 38 -2.54 10.74 -0.90
C VAL A 38 -2.46 9.53 0.06
N GLY A 39 -3.59 9.01 0.54
CA GLY A 39 -3.63 8.06 1.67
C GLY A 39 -3.96 6.60 1.33
N ASN A 40 -4.01 6.23 0.06
CA ASN A 40 -4.54 4.95 -0.41
C ASN A 40 -3.46 3.89 -0.73
N THR A 41 -2.21 4.15 -0.36
CA THR A 41 -1.07 3.28 -0.70
C THR A 41 -0.69 2.39 0.47
N VAL A 42 -0.60 1.08 0.20
CA VAL A 42 0.06 0.09 1.03
C VAL A 42 1.50 -0.05 0.54
N VAL A 43 2.45 -0.06 1.47
CA VAL A 43 3.88 -0.20 1.16
C VAL A 43 4.32 -1.58 1.60
N LEU A 44 4.94 -2.33 0.71
CA LEU A 44 5.54 -3.63 0.98
C LEU A 44 7.05 -3.51 0.81
N ALA A 45 7.82 -4.10 1.70
CA ALA A 45 9.28 -4.10 1.68
C ALA A 45 9.79 -5.54 1.88
N ALA A 46 10.76 -5.99 1.09
CA ALA A 46 11.38 -7.30 1.26
C ALA A 46 12.81 -7.15 1.80
N GLU A 47 13.12 -7.85 2.88
CA GLU A 47 14.42 -7.76 3.57
C GLU A 47 15.53 -8.40 2.73
N ASP A 48 16.63 -7.67 2.50
CA ASP A 48 17.83 -8.14 1.78
C ASP A 48 17.57 -8.90 0.46
N TYR A 49 16.66 -8.37 -0.37
CA TYR A 49 16.19 -9.05 -1.59
C TYR A 49 16.64 -8.38 -2.89
N ASP A 50 17.38 -9.10 -3.73
CA ASP A 50 17.73 -8.61 -5.07
C ASP A 50 16.65 -8.99 -6.11
N VAL A 51 15.76 -8.04 -6.40
CA VAL A 51 14.68 -8.20 -7.39
C VAL A 51 15.19 -8.49 -8.81
N PHE A 52 16.40 -8.03 -9.14
CA PHE A 52 16.97 -8.17 -10.47
C PHE A 52 17.84 -9.43 -10.62
N ALA A 53 17.95 -10.26 -9.59
CA ALA A 53 18.58 -11.58 -9.73
C ALA A 53 17.69 -12.52 -10.56
N PRO A 54 18.25 -13.32 -11.50
CA PRO A 54 17.48 -14.19 -12.39
C PRO A 54 16.56 -15.18 -11.66
N GLU A 55 17.01 -15.72 -10.53
CA GLU A 55 16.21 -16.60 -9.67
C GLU A 55 15.05 -15.88 -8.98
N ASN A 56 15.24 -14.63 -8.57
CA ASN A 56 14.30 -13.85 -7.75
C ASN A 56 13.24 -13.11 -8.59
N TYR A 57 13.60 -12.68 -9.79
CA TYR A 57 12.73 -11.88 -10.65
C TYR A 57 11.38 -12.55 -10.95
N PRO A 58 11.31 -13.86 -11.28
CA PRO A 58 10.03 -14.55 -11.52
C PRO A 58 9.12 -14.57 -10.29
N HIS A 59 9.68 -14.73 -9.08
CA HIS A 59 8.91 -14.71 -7.83
C HIS A 59 8.32 -13.32 -7.58
N TRP A 60 9.12 -12.27 -7.77
CA TRP A 60 8.68 -10.89 -7.62
C TRP A 60 7.60 -10.50 -8.65
N LEU A 61 7.80 -10.88 -9.92
CA LEU A 61 6.82 -10.67 -10.98
C LEU A 61 5.51 -11.40 -10.70
N LYS A 62 5.57 -12.60 -10.13
CA LYS A 62 4.40 -13.38 -9.72
C LYS A 62 3.64 -12.67 -8.61
N LEU A 63 4.33 -12.21 -7.56
CA LEU A 63 3.72 -11.43 -6.47
C LEU A 63 3.02 -10.18 -7.02
N GLN A 64 3.70 -9.37 -7.82
CA GLN A 64 3.13 -8.16 -8.42
C GLN A 64 1.84 -8.46 -9.19
N LYS A 65 1.87 -9.48 -10.07
CA LYS A 65 0.70 -9.86 -10.87
C LYS A 65 -0.46 -10.40 -10.05
N ARG A 66 -0.20 -11.01 -8.89
CA ARG A 66 -1.26 -11.48 -8.01
C ARG A 66 -1.89 -10.32 -7.25
N LEU A 67 -1.07 -9.41 -6.74
CA LEU A 67 -1.56 -8.17 -6.11
C LEU A 67 -2.39 -7.31 -7.08
N GLU A 68 -1.96 -7.17 -8.33
CA GLU A 68 -2.70 -6.45 -9.38
C GLU A 68 -4.08 -7.08 -9.70
N LYS A 69 -4.29 -8.36 -9.39
CA LYS A 69 -5.57 -9.06 -9.63
C LYS A 69 -6.56 -8.91 -8.48
N ILE A 70 -6.12 -8.47 -7.31
CA ILE A 70 -6.98 -8.28 -6.14
C ILE A 70 -8.00 -7.19 -6.47
N GLU A 71 -9.27 -7.52 -6.34
CA GLU A 71 -10.33 -6.56 -6.65
C GLU A 71 -10.35 -5.44 -5.61
N GLY A 72 -10.09 -4.23 -6.07
CA GLY A 72 -9.94 -3.05 -5.22
C GLY A 72 -8.51 -2.53 -5.18
N VAL A 73 -7.53 -3.28 -5.71
CA VAL A 73 -6.23 -2.72 -6.07
C VAL A 73 -6.38 -1.94 -7.37
N GLU A 74 -5.82 -0.74 -7.41
CA GLU A 74 -5.82 0.17 -8.55
C GLU A 74 -4.57 -0.01 -9.40
N SER A 75 -3.40 -0.01 -8.75
CA SER A 75 -2.12 -0.22 -9.41
C SER A 75 -1.08 -0.73 -8.43
N VAL A 76 -0.06 -1.40 -8.95
CA VAL A 76 1.12 -1.81 -8.19
C VAL A 76 2.35 -1.21 -8.87
N LEU A 77 3.15 -0.46 -8.12
CA LEU A 77 4.43 0.08 -8.57
C LEU A 77 5.56 -0.62 -7.84
N SER A 78 6.55 -1.11 -8.58
CA SER A 78 7.69 -1.84 -8.05
C SER A 78 8.95 -1.59 -8.89
N PRO A 79 10.13 -2.08 -8.48
CA PRO A 79 11.36 -1.90 -9.24
C PRO A 79 11.29 -2.42 -10.69
N ILE A 80 10.45 -3.44 -10.96
CA ILE A 80 10.40 -4.10 -12.26
C ILE A 80 9.49 -3.40 -13.28
N ASN A 81 8.55 -2.56 -12.84
CA ASN A 81 7.61 -1.85 -13.70
C ASN A 81 7.69 -0.32 -13.56
N ALA A 82 8.74 0.15 -12.89
CA ALA A 82 9.07 1.55 -12.70
C ALA A 82 9.19 2.31 -14.04
N PHE A 83 9.01 3.62 -13.95
CA PHE A 83 9.03 4.54 -15.08
C PHE A 83 10.40 5.22 -15.21
N THR A 84 10.73 5.63 -16.41
CA THR A 84 11.88 6.47 -16.70
C THR A 84 11.44 7.67 -17.52
N LEU A 85 12.24 8.73 -17.49
CA LEU A 85 11.97 9.95 -18.22
C LEU A 85 12.83 9.95 -19.48
N LYS A 86 12.17 9.92 -20.64
CA LYS A 86 12.84 10.06 -21.94
C LYS A 86 12.67 11.49 -22.43
N ARG A 87 13.78 12.15 -22.78
CA ARG A 87 13.73 13.46 -23.41
C ARG A 87 13.27 13.30 -24.86
N ASN A 88 12.16 13.96 -25.21
CA ASN A 88 11.70 14.10 -26.58
C ASN A 88 12.17 15.47 -27.09
N ASP A 89 13.25 15.46 -27.88
CA ASP A 89 13.88 16.67 -28.41
C ASP A 89 12.99 17.39 -29.44
N SER A 90 12.15 16.65 -30.16
CA SER A 90 11.20 17.21 -31.12
C SER A 90 10.07 17.98 -30.44
N LEU A 91 9.56 17.47 -29.31
CA LEU A 91 8.50 18.12 -28.54
C LEU A 91 9.03 19.02 -27.41
N LYS A 92 10.36 19.06 -27.20
CA LYS A 92 11.03 19.72 -26.06
C LYS A 92 10.38 19.38 -24.70
N LYS A 93 9.96 18.12 -24.55
CA LYS A 93 9.25 17.63 -23.36
C LYS A 93 9.89 16.35 -22.83
N LEU A 94 9.69 16.10 -21.54
CA LEU A 94 10.01 14.82 -20.92
C LEU A 94 8.79 13.91 -21.00
N GLU A 95 8.98 12.73 -21.56
CA GLU A 95 7.96 11.70 -21.64
C GLU A 95 8.20 10.62 -20.60
N VAL A 96 7.15 10.26 -19.89
CA VAL A 96 7.17 9.17 -18.91
C VAL A 96 6.96 7.86 -19.67
N VAL A 97 7.96 6.99 -19.67
CA VAL A 97 7.90 5.68 -20.32
C VAL A 97 8.22 4.58 -19.32
N ARG A 98 7.68 3.38 -19.50
CA ARG A 98 8.07 2.24 -18.65
C ARG A 98 9.52 1.88 -18.92
N MET A 99 10.28 1.68 -17.86
CA MET A 99 11.68 1.25 -17.94
C MET A 99 11.79 -0.17 -18.51
N ASN A 100 10.82 -1.03 -18.19
CA ASN A 100 10.72 -2.38 -18.71
C ASN A 100 9.36 -2.59 -19.40
N PRO A 101 9.28 -2.44 -20.74
CA PRO A 101 8.05 -2.71 -21.48
C PRO A 101 7.75 -4.22 -21.56
N GLU A 102 8.77 -5.09 -21.48
CA GLU A 102 8.62 -6.55 -21.59
C GLU A 102 8.93 -7.27 -20.28
N LEU A 103 7.96 -7.28 -19.37
CA LEU A 103 8.10 -7.93 -18.06
C LEU A 103 8.46 -9.42 -18.12
N ARG A 104 8.23 -10.12 -19.23
CA ARG A 104 8.45 -11.58 -19.34
C ARG A 104 9.88 -11.98 -19.69
N LYS A 105 10.64 -11.13 -20.39
CA LYS A 105 12.02 -11.42 -20.84
C LYS A 105 12.91 -10.17 -20.79
N PRO A 106 13.05 -9.52 -19.62
CA PRO A 106 13.91 -8.35 -19.53
C PRO A 106 15.40 -8.71 -19.56
N ASP A 107 16.20 -7.76 -20.03
CA ASP A 107 17.62 -7.71 -19.69
C ASP A 107 17.75 -7.16 -18.25
N LEU A 108 17.89 -8.08 -17.28
CA LEU A 108 17.93 -7.74 -15.86
C LEU A 108 19.14 -6.89 -15.48
N ALA A 109 20.29 -7.09 -16.13
CA ALA A 109 21.51 -6.35 -15.83
C ALA A 109 21.37 -4.89 -16.27
N SER A 110 20.86 -4.68 -17.49
CA SER A 110 20.56 -3.34 -18.01
C SER A 110 19.49 -2.65 -17.16
N LEU A 111 18.41 -3.37 -16.84
CA LEU A 111 17.30 -2.85 -16.03
C LEU A 111 17.76 -2.42 -14.64
N ARG A 112 18.58 -3.24 -13.97
CA ARG A 112 19.18 -2.94 -12.67
C ARG A 112 19.99 -1.65 -12.71
N LYS A 113 20.87 -1.50 -13.72
CA LYS A 113 21.72 -0.33 -13.86
C LYS A 113 20.91 0.94 -14.11
N GLN A 114 19.89 0.85 -14.97
CA GLN A 114 18.99 1.96 -15.26
C GLN A 114 18.13 2.34 -14.05
N PHE A 115 17.63 1.37 -13.28
CA PHE A 115 16.83 1.64 -12.10
C PHE A 115 17.62 2.39 -11.03
N TYR A 116 18.82 1.91 -10.71
CA TYR A 116 19.67 2.52 -9.68
C TYR A 116 20.35 3.83 -10.13
N SER A 117 20.33 4.17 -11.42
CA SER A 117 20.80 5.49 -11.88
C SER A 117 19.77 6.59 -11.65
N LEU A 118 18.51 6.25 -11.32
CA LEU A 118 17.44 7.21 -11.07
C LEU A 118 17.35 7.51 -9.56
N PRO A 119 17.82 8.68 -9.09
CA PRO A 119 17.89 8.98 -7.67
C PRO A 119 16.52 9.17 -7.02
N PHE A 120 15.49 9.55 -7.78
CA PHE A 120 14.14 9.80 -7.25
C PHE A 120 13.42 8.52 -6.78
N TYR A 121 13.95 7.33 -7.09
CA TYR A 121 13.44 6.07 -6.55
C TYR A 121 14.04 5.69 -5.19
N ARG A 122 15.10 6.39 -4.75
CA ARG A 122 15.71 6.19 -3.43
C ARG A 122 14.73 6.56 -2.33
N GLY A 123 14.50 5.66 -1.39
CA GLY A 123 13.51 5.80 -0.32
C GLY A 123 12.05 5.58 -0.77
N LEU A 124 11.81 5.36 -2.06
CA LEU A 124 10.47 5.14 -2.62
C LEU A 124 10.26 3.70 -3.08
N LEU A 125 11.18 3.16 -3.89
CA LEU A 125 11.13 1.80 -4.42
C LEU A 125 12.35 0.95 -4.01
N TYR A 126 13.32 1.55 -3.34
CA TYR A 126 14.42 0.85 -2.67
C TYR A 126 14.88 1.67 -1.46
N SER A 127 15.39 1.00 -0.42
CA SER A 127 15.97 1.62 0.77
C SER A 127 17.22 2.44 0.44
N GLU A 128 17.65 3.34 1.32
CA GLU A 128 18.83 4.18 1.06
C GLU A 128 20.11 3.35 0.86
N ASP A 129 20.21 2.21 1.55
CA ASP A 129 21.30 1.23 1.44
C ASP A 129 21.18 0.28 0.23
N LYS A 130 20.09 0.36 -0.54
CA LYS A 130 19.76 -0.50 -1.70
C LYS A 130 19.55 -1.98 -1.38
N ALA A 131 19.48 -2.36 -0.10
CA ALA A 131 19.31 -3.76 0.30
C ALA A 131 17.85 -4.21 0.24
N THR A 132 16.92 -3.28 0.49
CA THR A 132 15.50 -3.57 0.62
C THR A 132 14.72 -2.96 -0.56
N PRO A 133 14.20 -3.76 -1.50
CA PRO A 133 13.26 -3.29 -2.50
C PRO A 133 11.89 -3.01 -1.86
N LEU A 134 11.25 -1.93 -2.32
CA LEU A 134 9.89 -1.57 -1.92
C LEU A 134 8.91 -1.68 -3.10
N MET A 135 7.68 -2.06 -2.78
CA MET A 135 6.55 -2.13 -3.69
C MET A 135 5.39 -1.31 -3.12
N LEU A 136 4.82 -0.46 -3.94
CA LEU A 136 3.69 0.40 -3.60
C LEU A 136 2.43 -0.19 -4.23
N VAL A 137 1.47 -0.59 -3.40
CA VAL A 137 0.17 -1.10 -3.82
C VAL A 137 -0.87 -0.01 -3.58
N GLN A 138 -1.35 0.61 -4.65
CA GLN A 138 -2.40 1.63 -4.58
C GLN A 138 -3.77 0.96 -4.55
N VAL A 139 -4.60 1.35 -3.60
CA VAL A 139 -5.97 0.84 -3.42
C VAL A 139 -6.97 1.85 -3.99
N LYS A 140 -8.00 1.37 -4.68
CA LYS A 140 -9.06 2.21 -5.24
C LYS A 140 -9.76 2.98 -4.12
N ARG A 141 -10.06 4.25 -4.40
CA ARG A 141 -10.66 5.17 -3.41
C ARG A 141 -11.97 4.67 -2.81
N ASN A 142 -12.84 4.07 -3.63
CA ASN A 142 -14.12 3.52 -3.20
C ASN A 142 -13.99 2.29 -2.29
N ALA A 143 -12.84 1.62 -2.29
CA ALA A 143 -12.56 0.47 -1.44
C ALA A 143 -12.04 0.87 -0.04
N LEU A 144 -11.59 2.11 0.16
CA LEU A 144 -10.94 2.55 1.41
C LEU A 144 -11.89 2.73 2.60
N TYR A 145 -13.13 3.12 2.34
CA TYR A 145 -14.08 3.60 3.37
C TYR A 145 -15.26 2.66 3.58
N VAL A 146 -15.10 1.42 3.16
CA VAL A 146 -16.10 0.35 3.28
C VAL A 146 -15.52 -0.82 4.05
N LYS A 147 -16.38 -1.66 4.64
CA LYS A 147 -15.97 -2.84 5.40
C LYS A 147 -14.98 -3.75 4.64
N ARG A 148 -15.13 -3.81 3.31
CA ARG A 148 -14.26 -4.54 2.39
C ARG A 148 -12.78 -4.18 2.49
N ILE A 149 -12.41 -2.99 3.00
CA ILE A 149 -10.99 -2.63 3.18
C ILE A 149 -10.26 -3.63 4.07
N VAL A 150 -10.94 -4.23 5.05
CA VAL A 150 -10.35 -5.24 5.92
C VAL A 150 -10.02 -6.50 5.12
N ASP A 151 -10.97 -6.98 4.33
CA ASP A 151 -10.82 -8.17 3.49
C ASP A 151 -9.71 -7.96 2.45
N LEU A 152 -9.69 -6.79 1.80
CA LEU A 152 -8.66 -6.42 0.82
C LEU A 152 -7.25 -6.46 1.43
N ILE A 153 -7.06 -5.90 2.63
CA ILE A 153 -5.75 -5.93 3.28
C ILE A 153 -5.36 -7.35 3.71
N GLU A 154 -6.31 -8.18 4.16
CA GLU A 154 -6.04 -9.59 4.46
C GLU A 154 -5.71 -10.40 3.20
N GLU A 155 -6.35 -10.13 2.06
CA GLU A 155 -6.00 -10.72 0.75
C GLU A 155 -4.56 -10.34 0.33
N ILE A 156 -4.18 -9.06 0.48
CA ILE A 156 -2.80 -8.62 0.23
C ILE A 156 -1.83 -9.37 1.16
N LYS A 157 -2.15 -9.49 2.45
CA LYS A 157 -1.31 -10.21 3.41
C LYS A 157 -1.17 -11.69 3.07
N ALA A 158 -2.23 -12.32 2.56
CA ALA A 158 -2.18 -13.72 2.14
C ALA A 158 -1.22 -13.91 0.94
N GLU A 159 -1.24 -12.99 -0.03
CA GLU A 159 -0.30 -13.05 -1.17
C GLU A 159 1.14 -12.78 -0.75
N VAL A 160 1.35 -11.85 0.19
CA VAL A 160 2.66 -11.59 0.79
C VAL A 160 3.18 -12.84 1.52
N ALA A 161 2.36 -13.45 2.38
CA ALA A 161 2.75 -14.67 3.10
C ALA A 161 3.11 -15.82 2.15
N GLY A 162 2.35 -16.00 1.06
CA GLY A 162 2.67 -16.99 0.03
C GLY A 162 3.97 -16.69 -0.74
N PHE A 163 4.37 -15.42 -0.84
CA PHE A 163 5.68 -15.04 -1.36
C PHE A 163 6.79 -15.32 -0.34
N GLU A 164 6.59 -14.99 0.93
CA GLU A 164 7.57 -15.28 2.00
C GLU A 164 7.86 -16.78 2.09
N GLU A 165 6.83 -17.63 2.03
CA GLU A 165 6.97 -19.09 2.06
C GLU A 165 7.73 -19.62 0.82
N ALA A 166 7.47 -19.05 -0.36
CA ALA A 166 8.08 -19.50 -1.60
C ALA A 166 9.53 -19.02 -1.80
N SER A 167 9.88 -17.85 -1.27
CA SER A 167 11.19 -17.22 -1.44
C SER A 167 12.11 -17.36 -0.23
N GLY A 168 11.56 -17.67 0.94
CA GLY A 168 12.28 -17.66 2.22
C GLY A 168 12.62 -16.26 2.73
N VAL A 169 12.10 -15.21 2.08
CA VAL A 169 12.43 -13.81 2.36
C VAL A 169 11.32 -13.20 3.19
N LYS A 170 11.69 -12.48 4.23
CA LYS A 170 10.74 -11.78 5.09
C LYS A 170 10.28 -10.49 4.44
N MET A 171 8.97 -10.25 4.49
CA MET A 171 8.33 -9.06 3.99
C MET A 171 7.66 -8.27 5.10
N HIS A 172 7.74 -6.95 4.97
CA HIS A 172 7.12 -6.00 5.87
C HIS A 172 6.07 -5.20 5.12
N ALA A 173 4.88 -5.07 5.70
CA ALA A 173 3.79 -4.28 5.17
C ALA A 173 3.52 -3.04 6.03
N SER A 174 3.28 -1.91 5.39
CA SER A 174 2.99 -0.61 5.99
C SER A 174 2.08 0.21 5.08
N GLY A 175 1.94 1.50 5.36
CA GLY A 175 1.06 2.42 4.65
C GLY A 175 -0.24 2.67 5.37
N LEU A 176 -0.89 3.79 5.03
CA LEU A 176 -2.06 4.28 5.76
C LEU A 176 -3.23 3.30 5.77
N PRO A 177 -3.60 2.61 4.67
CA PRO A 177 -4.67 1.61 4.72
C PRO A 177 -4.33 0.43 5.65
N TYR A 178 -3.08 -0.04 5.61
CA TYR A 178 -2.61 -1.17 6.43
C TYR A 178 -2.62 -0.85 7.92
N ILE A 179 -2.03 0.29 8.31
CA ILE A 179 -1.98 0.75 9.71
C ILE A 179 -3.41 0.97 10.25
N ARG A 180 -4.29 1.56 9.43
CA ARG A 180 -5.70 1.77 9.79
C ARG A 180 -6.41 0.45 10.07
N MET A 181 -6.25 -0.55 9.20
CA MET A 181 -6.84 -1.87 9.42
C MET A 181 -6.34 -2.50 10.73
N ALA A 182 -5.03 -2.48 10.96
CA ALA A 182 -4.43 -3.04 12.16
C ALA A 182 -4.99 -2.38 13.44
N ASN A 183 -5.11 -1.05 13.46
CA ASN A 183 -5.71 -0.32 14.57
C ASN A 183 -7.19 -0.67 14.77
N THR A 184 -8.00 -0.67 13.71
CA THR A 184 -9.43 -1.00 13.79
C THR A 184 -9.66 -2.42 14.33
N LYS A 185 -8.85 -3.39 13.89
CA LYS A 185 -8.95 -4.79 14.34
C LYS A 185 -8.59 -4.92 15.82
N LYS A 186 -7.57 -4.19 16.27
CA LYS A 186 -7.15 -4.17 17.68
C LYS A 186 -8.21 -3.54 18.58
N VAL A 187 -8.68 -2.34 18.24
CA VAL A 187 -9.73 -1.63 19.00
C VAL A 187 -11.02 -2.46 19.07
N SER A 188 -11.45 -3.05 17.95
CA SER A 188 -12.66 -3.89 17.95
C SER A 188 -12.55 -5.06 18.93
N ARG A 189 -11.40 -5.76 18.94
CA ARG A 189 -11.16 -6.86 19.87
C ARG A 189 -11.16 -6.40 21.33
N GLU A 190 -10.52 -5.27 21.61
CA GLU A 190 -10.42 -4.70 22.96
C GLU A 190 -11.79 -4.27 23.50
N ILE A 191 -12.67 -3.71 22.67
CA ILE A 191 -14.03 -3.35 23.08
C ILE A 191 -14.81 -4.57 23.56
N PHE A 192 -14.77 -5.70 22.84
CA PHE A 192 -15.46 -6.92 23.25
C PHE A 192 -14.90 -7.49 24.55
N LEU A 193 -13.58 -7.50 24.70
CA LEU A 193 -12.92 -7.91 25.94
C LEU A 193 -13.35 -7.01 27.12
N PHE A 194 -13.33 -5.70 26.92
CA PHE A 194 -13.70 -4.72 27.93
C PHE A 194 -15.16 -4.87 28.37
N ILE A 195 -16.09 -5.06 27.43
CA ILE A 195 -17.51 -5.29 27.75
C ILE A 195 -17.66 -6.56 28.60
N GLY A 196 -17.00 -7.66 28.20
CA GLY A 196 -17.04 -8.92 28.96
C GLY A 196 -16.49 -8.78 30.37
N LEU A 197 -15.35 -8.11 30.53
CA LEU A 197 -14.74 -7.84 31.83
C LEU A 197 -15.62 -6.92 32.68
N SER A 198 -16.17 -5.85 32.10
CA SER A 198 -17.03 -4.89 32.82
C SER A 198 -18.30 -5.54 33.33
N LEU A 199 -18.95 -6.39 32.51
CA LEU A 199 -20.11 -7.16 32.93
C LEU A 199 -19.76 -8.14 34.06
N SER A 200 -18.59 -8.79 33.97
CA SER A 200 -18.13 -9.73 35.00
C SER A 200 -17.90 -9.03 36.36
N VAL A 201 -17.31 -7.83 36.35
CA VAL A 201 -17.09 -7.03 37.56
C VAL A 201 -18.39 -6.46 38.12
N THR A 202 -19.31 -6.01 37.25
CA THR A 202 -20.57 -5.37 37.69
C THR A 202 -21.62 -6.39 38.15
N SER A 203 -21.52 -7.65 37.73
CA SER A 203 -22.43 -8.73 38.15
C SER A 203 -22.05 -9.37 39.49
N LEU A 204 -20.88 -9.02 40.06
CA LEU A 204 -20.33 -9.51 41.32
C LEU A 204 -20.66 -8.54 42.45
#